data_AF-A0A7C4UYL5-F1
#
_entry.id   AF-A0A7C4UYL5-F1
#
_cell.length_a   1.000
_cell.length_b   1.000
_cell.length_c   1.000
_cell.angle_alpha   90.00
_cell.angle_beta   90.00
_cell.angle_gamma   90.00
#
_symmetry.space_group_name_H-M   'P 1'
#
loop_
_entity.id
_entity.type
_entity.pdbx_description
1 polymer ?
#
loop_
_entity_poly.entity_id
_entity_poly.type
_entity_poly.pdbx_seq_one_letter_code
_entity_poly.pdbx_strand_id
1 'polypeptide(L)'
;MSRRKYTTLSRQDIKTLKNASSTEIKGTLVILSGILAFCGGNTFVIFLSVWLYSKANLRGEYAFGLAIFLMLGLSVTIFISVIWISRSIIIKNKKEIERKYKELQIANIDMMTGIEFEHYLQVLLSHRGYSVRVTKASGDLGVDLIATGNNDKFAIQAKRYDSKVSRSAISDAVAGMRPYGCNRAMVITNNYFTPDAVKLAQSTGCILIDRDTLANWIIEFQTQPQQNSQA
;
A
#
# COMPACT_ATOMS: atom_id res chain seq x y z
N MET A 1 1.45 21.79 49.20
CA MET A 1 1.83 20.38 48.89
C MET A 1 1.05 19.92 47.66
N SER A 2 1.64 20.01 46.47
CA SER A 2 1.01 19.59 45.21
C SER A 2 1.37 18.14 44.91
N ARG A 3 0.41 17.21 45.00
CA ARG A 3 0.57 15.81 44.56
C ARG A 3 0.35 15.74 43.05
N ARG A 4 1.41 15.47 42.27
CA ARG A 4 1.32 15.17 40.83
C ARG A 4 0.46 13.92 40.61
N LYS A 5 -0.58 14.03 39.80
CA LYS A 5 -1.35 12.88 39.29
C LYS A 5 -0.49 12.15 38.24
N TYR A 6 -0.22 10.87 38.46
CA TYR A 6 0.35 10.00 37.43
C TYR A 6 -0.80 9.50 36.55
N THR A 7 -0.84 9.96 35.30
CA THR A 7 -1.78 9.50 34.28
C THR A 7 -1.32 8.15 33.75
N THR A 8 -2.15 7.12 33.86
CA THR A 8 -1.89 5.80 33.28
C THR A 8 -2.02 5.88 31.75
N LEU A 9 -0.95 5.53 31.03
CA LEU A 9 -0.93 5.47 29.57
C LEU A 9 -2.02 4.53 29.05
N SER A 10 -2.82 5.00 28.07
CA SER A 10 -3.91 4.20 27.52
C SER A 10 -3.37 3.05 26.65
N ARG A 11 -4.18 2.00 26.45
CA ARG A 11 -3.82 0.88 25.56
C ARG A 11 -3.52 1.33 24.12
N GLN A 12 -4.12 2.44 23.69
CA GLN A 12 -3.85 3.05 22.39
C GLN A 12 -2.46 3.70 22.38
N ASP A 13 -2.10 4.43 23.43
CA ASP A 13 -0.77 5.06 23.55
C ASP A 13 0.34 4.00 23.55
N ILE A 14 0.12 2.88 24.25
CA ILE A 14 1.07 1.76 24.28
C ILE A 14 1.22 1.12 22.89
N LYS A 15 0.14 0.96 22.13
CA LYS A 15 0.20 0.45 20.73
C LYS A 15 0.93 1.43 19.82
N THR A 16 0.66 2.72 19.95
CA THR A 16 1.32 3.78 19.15
C THR A 16 2.81 3.85 19.45
N LEU A 17 3.21 3.80 20.73
CA LEU A 17 4.61 3.76 21.15
C LEU A 17 5.33 2.49 20.65
N LYS A 18 4.66 1.33 20.71
CA LYS A 18 5.23 0.06 20.23
C LYS A 18 5.40 0.05 18.71
N ASN A 19 4.46 0.64 17.97
CA ASN A 19 4.55 0.77 16.52
C ASN A 19 5.60 1.81 16.13
N ALA A 20 5.67 2.96 16.80
CA ALA A 20 6.70 3.98 16.58
C ALA A 20 8.10 3.40 16.82
N SER A 21 8.32 2.76 17.96
CA SER A 21 9.56 2.06 18.29
C SER A 21 9.92 0.97 17.28
N SER A 22 8.95 0.13 16.85
CA SER A 22 9.20 -0.91 15.85
C SER A 22 9.60 -0.33 14.48
N THR A 23 9.01 0.82 14.11
CA THR A 23 9.29 1.48 12.83
C THR A 23 10.66 2.14 12.85
N GLU A 24 11.04 2.75 13.98
CA GLU A 24 12.39 3.27 14.21
C GLU A 24 13.44 2.15 14.20
N ILE A 25 13.20 1.04 14.92
CA ILE A 25 14.12 -0.11 14.96
C ILE A 25 14.32 -0.71 13.57
N LYS A 26 13.26 -0.87 12.77
CA LYS A 26 13.36 -1.36 11.39
C LYS A 26 14.09 -0.37 10.48
N GLY A 27 13.90 0.93 10.68
CA GLY A 27 14.64 1.99 9.98
C GLY A 27 16.14 1.91 10.28
N THR A 28 16.49 1.83 11.56
CA THR A 28 17.88 1.72 12.03
C THR A 28 18.55 0.44 11.55
N LEU A 29 17.84 -0.70 11.54
CA LEU A 29 18.39 -1.99 11.07
C LEU A 29 18.73 -1.98 9.57
N VAL A 30 17.92 -1.33 8.74
CA VAL A 30 18.18 -1.18 7.30
C VAL A 30 19.34 -0.23 7.04
N ILE A 31 19.46 0.84 7.83
CA ILE A 31 20.61 1.75 7.75
C ILE A 31 21.89 1.00 8.16
N LEU A 32 21.83 0.20 9.23
CA LEU A 32 22.96 -0.58 9.74
C LEU A 32 23.41 -1.66 8.75
N SER A 33 22.48 -2.37 8.09
CA SER A 33 22.83 -3.37 7.07
C SER A 33 23.43 -2.75 5.80
N GLY A 34 22.94 -1.58 5.40
CA GLY A 34 23.55 -0.79 4.32
C GLY A 34 24.97 -0.31 4.66
N ILE A 35 25.19 0.15 5.90
CA ILE A 35 26.52 0.53 6.39
C ILE A 35 27.45 -0.70 6.45
N LEU A 36 26.99 -1.86 6.94
CA LEU A 36 27.82 -3.07 7.03
C LEU A 36 28.25 -3.60 5.65
N ALA A 37 27.31 -3.64 4.68
CA ALA A 37 27.60 -4.07 3.31
C ALA A 37 28.60 -3.13 2.61
N PHE A 38 28.52 -1.83 2.93
CA PHE A 38 29.41 -0.80 2.40
C PHE A 38 30.80 -0.81 3.07
N CYS A 39 30.86 -1.05 4.39
CA CYS A 39 32.11 -1.25 5.12
C CYS A 39 32.89 -2.46 4.62
N GLY A 40 32.22 -3.57 4.24
CA GLY A 40 32.88 -4.76 3.71
C GLY A 40 33.66 -4.52 2.41
N GLY A 41 33.12 -3.71 1.50
CA GLY A 41 33.79 -3.36 0.24
C GLY A 41 34.93 -2.35 0.41
N ASN A 42 34.72 -1.31 1.22
CA ASN A 42 35.73 -0.27 1.45
C ASN A 42 36.88 -0.77 2.33
N THR A 43 36.62 -1.63 3.32
CA THR A 43 37.69 -2.23 4.12
C THR A 43 38.60 -3.08 3.25
N PHE A 44 38.08 -3.86 2.30
CA PHE A 44 38.92 -4.64 1.38
C PHE A 44 39.85 -3.76 0.53
N VAL A 45 39.37 -2.62 0.01
CA VAL A 45 40.20 -1.68 -0.78
C VAL A 45 41.26 -1.00 0.08
N ILE A 46 40.92 -0.61 1.32
CA ILE A 46 41.87 -0.04 2.29
C ILE A 46 42.90 -1.09 2.70
N PHE A 47 42.48 -2.32 3.02
CA PHE A 47 43.40 -3.41 3.37
C PHE A 47 44.31 -3.80 2.20
N LEU A 48 43.78 -3.87 0.97
CA LEU A 48 44.58 -4.18 -0.23
C LEU A 48 45.57 -3.06 -0.54
N SER A 49 45.19 -1.79 -0.41
CA SER A 49 46.09 -0.65 -0.63
C SER A 49 47.17 -0.53 0.44
N VAL A 50 46.84 -0.76 1.72
CA VAL A 50 47.82 -0.82 2.82
C VAL A 50 48.74 -2.04 2.68
N TRP A 51 48.22 -3.20 2.27
CA TRP A 51 49.03 -4.39 2.00
C TRP A 51 49.98 -4.20 0.82
N LEU A 52 49.50 -3.59 -0.28
CA LEU A 52 50.34 -3.20 -1.41
C LEU A 52 51.40 -2.17 -1.00
N TYR A 53 51.03 -1.17 -0.18
CA TYR A 53 51.96 -0.18 0.37
C TYR A 53 53.03 -0.82 1.26
N SER A 54 52.66 -1.77 2.11
CA SER A 54 53.61 -2.48 2.97
C SER A 54 54.53 -3.42 2.20
N LYS A 55 54.09 -3.95 1.04
CA LYS A 55 54.87 -4.88 0.21
C LYS A 55 55.78 -4.16 -0.77
N ALA A 56 55.42 -2.93 -1.14
CA ALA A 56 56.13 -2.16 -2.13
C ALA A 56 56.93 -1.07 -1.40
N ASN A 57 58.25 -1.27 -1.27
CA ASN A 57 59.21 -0.36 -0.66
C ASN A 57 59.38 0.94 -1.49
N LEU A 58 58.28 1.64 -1.78
CA LEU A 58 58.22 2.80 -2.66
C LEU A 58 58.79 4.03 -1.94
N ARG A 59 59.66 4.76 -2.65
CA ARG A 59 60.15 6.08 -2.26
C ARG A 59 58.95 7.00 -1.97
N GLY A 60 59.07 7.84 -0.93
CA GLY A 60 58.00 8.68 -0.39
C GLY A 60 57.29 9.63 -1.38
N GLU A 61 57.80 9.77 -2.59
CA GLU A 61 57.20 10.55 -3.68
C GLU A 61 55.82 10.04 -4.12
N TYR A 62 55.55 8.73 -4.05
CA TYR A 62 54.26 8.15 -4.46
C TYR A 62 53.23 8.05 -3.33
N ALA A 63 53.66 8.22 -2.08
CA ALA A 63 52.77 8.12 -0.91
C ALA A 63 51.67 9.19 -0.93
N PHE A 64 51.99 10.40 -1.39
CA PHE A 64 51.03 11.50 -1.55
C PHE A 64 49.96 11.19 -2.59
N GLY A 65 50.34 10.62 -3.74
CA GLY A 65 49.39 10.27 -4.80
C GLY A 65 48.38 9.21 -4.37
N LEU A 66 48.84 8.20 -3.63
CA LEU A 66 47.98 7.15 -3.07
C LEU A 66 46.99 7.73 -2.04
N ALA A 67 47.44 8.62 -1.17
CA ALA A 67 46.58 9.26 -0.17
C ALA A 67 45.46 10.08 -0.82
N ILE A 68 45.76 10.84 -1.89
CA ILE A 68 44.76 11.61 -2.63
C ILE A 68 43.74 10.69 -3.30
N PHE A 69 44.19 9.60 -3.92
CA PHE A 69 43.29 8.64 -4.57
C PHE A 69 42.31 8.00 -3.57
N LEU A 70 42.78 7.63 -2.38
CA LEU A 70 41.92 7.09 -1.31
C LEU A 70 40.93 8.13 -0.78
N MET A 71 41.35 9.38 -0.61
CA MET A 71 40.48 10.48 -0.18
C MET A 71 39.37 10.78 -1.20
N LEU A 72 39.70 10.78 -2.50
CA LEU A 72 38.73 10.96 -3.58
C LEU A 72 37.75 9.78 -3.66
N GLY A 73 38.25 8.55 -3.53
CA GLY A 73 37.40 7.36 -3.48
C GLY A 73 36.39 7.42 -2.33
N LEU A 74 36.83 7.78 -1.12
CA LEU A 74 35.94 7.92 0.03
C LEU A 74 34.90 9.03 -0.20
N SER A 75 35.31 10.18 -0.72
CA SER A 75 34.41 11.31 -1.03
C SER A 75 33.29 10.92 -2.00
N VAL A 76 33.63 10.24 -3.10
CA VAL A 76 32.66 9.78 -4.10
C VAL A 76 31.67 8.78 -3.48
N THR A 77 32.16 7.86 -2.66
CA THR A 77 31.30 6.82 -2.05
C THR A 77 30.33 7.43 -1.02
N ILE A 78 30.77 8.41 -0.22
CA ILE A 78 29.90 9.16 0.68
C ILE A 78 28.83 9.91 -0.13
N PHE A 79 29.22 10.58 -1.20
CA PHE A 79 28.28 11.33 -2.03
C PHE A 79 27.18 10.44 -2.64
N ILE A 80 27.54 9.27 -3.17
CA ILE A 80 26.58 8.28 -3.69
C ILE A 80 25.64 7.79 -2.57
N SER A 81 26.18 7.51 -1.38
CA SER A 81 25.37 7.05 -0.24
C SER A 81 24.35 8.10 0.20
N VAL A 82 24.71 9.39 0.20
CA VAL A 82 23.79 10.49 0.52
C VAL A 82 22.66 10.60 -0.50
N ILE A 83 22.97 10.46 -1.79
CA ILE A 83 21.94 10.43 -2.85
C ILE A 83 21.00 9.23 -2.65
N TRP A 84 21.53 8.06 -2.34
CA TRP A 84 20.71 6.86 -2.14
C TRP A 84 19.80 6.98 -0.89
N ILE A 85 20.34 7.50 0.21
CA ILE A 85 19.58 7.74 1.46
C ILE A 85 18.51 8.80 1.25
N SER A 86 18.85 9.94 0.65
CA SER A 86 17.90 11.02 0.37
C SER A 86 16.75 10.55 -0.53
N ARG A 87 17.04 9.82 -1.62
CA ARG A 87 16.01 9.20 -2.46
C ARG A 87 15.15 8.20 -1.67
N SER A 88 15.76 7.38 -0.83
CA SER A 88 15.04 6.41 0.00
C SER A 88 14.07 7.07 0.98
N ILE A 89 14.46 8.21 1.57
CA ILE A 89 13.61 9.00 2.47
C ILE A 89 12.44 9.60 1.69
N ILE A 90 12.69 10.22 0.53
CA ILE A 90 11.65 10.85 -0.30
C ILE A 90 10.60 9.82 -0.73
N ILE A 91 11.03 8.64 -1.18
CA ILE A 91 10.11 7.56 -1.62
C ILE A 91 9.24 7.08 -0.46
N LYS A 92 9.81 6.93 0.74
CA LYS A 92 9.05 6.51 1.93
C LYS A 92 8.01 7.56 2.32
N ASN A 93 8.40 8.83 2.38
CA ASN A 93 7.51 9.92 2.74
C ASN A 93 6.35 10.06 1.73
N LYS A 94 6.64 9.95 0.43
CA LYS A 94 5.60 9.98 -0.60
C LYS A 94 4.60 8.83 -0.45
N LYS A 95 5.08 7.60 -0.21
CA LYS A 95 4.21 6.44 0.03
C LYS A 95 3.36 6.59 1.29
N GLU A 96 3.91 7.20 2.34
CA GLU A 96 3.14 7.45 3.57
C GLU A 96 2.05 8.50 3.37
N ILE A 97 2.35 9.59 2.66
CA ILE A 97 1.37 10.62 2.30
C ILE A 97 0.26 10.01 1.43
N GLU A 98 0.61 9.23 0.41
CA GLU A 98 -0.37 8.54 -0.44
C GLU A 98 -1.25 7.58 0.37
N ARG A 99 -0.68 6.84 1.32
CA ARG A 99 -1.44 5.96 2.22
C ARG A 99 -2.43 6.77 3.07
N LYS A 100 -1.96 7.84 3.73
CA LYS A 100 -2.83 8.69 4.56
C LYS A 100 -3.95 9.33 3.73
N TYR A 101 -3.65 9.76 2.52
CA TYR A 101 -4.66 10.31 1.61
C TYR A 101 -5.71 9.25 1.24
N LYS A 102 -5.30 8.03 0.87
CA LYS A 102 -6.22 6.89 0.63
C LYS A 102 -7.07 6.56 1.85
N GLU A 103 -6.46 6.53 3.04
CA GLU A 103 -7.15 6.26 4.30
C GLU A 103 -8.24 7.30 4.60
N LEU A 104 -7.97 8.59 4.38
CA LEU A 104 -8.95 9.66 4.54
C LEU A 104 -10.12 9.51 3.57
N GLN A 105 -9.87 9.17 2.31
CA GLN A 105 -10.93 9.01 1.31
C GLN A 105 -11.87 7.86 1.63
N ILE A 106 -11.31 6.72 2.05
CA ILE A 106 -12.11 5.55 2.38
C ILE A 106 -12.79 5.65 3.77
N ALA A 107 -12.30 6.50 4.67
CA ALA A 107 -12.96 6.77 5.94
C ALA A 107 -14.38 7.33 5.76
N ASN A 108 -14.63 8.09 4.68
CA ASN A 108 -15.98 8.53 4.34
C ASN A 108 -16.91 7.36 3.99
N ILE A 109 -16.38 6.32 3.34
CA ILE A 109 -17.13 5.08 3.04
C ILE A 109 -17.43 4.31 4.32
N ASP A 110 -16.50 4.29 5.28
CA ASP A 110 -16.68 3.57 6.55
C ASP A 110 -17.85 4.14 7.39
N MET A 111 -18.19 5.42 7.19
CA MET A 111 -19.30 6.11 7.85
C MET A 111 -20.65 5.93 7.14
N MET A 112 -20.67 5.41 5.90
CA MET A 112 -21.91 5.18 5.15
C MET A 112 -22.66 3.96 5.71
N THR A 113 -23.98 3.96 5.54
CA THR A 113 -24.80 2.75 5.66
C THR A 113 -24.56 1.79 4.49
N GLY A 114 -24.99 0.54 4.61
CA GLY A 114 -24.88 -0.43 3.51
C GLY A 114 -25.58 0.02 2.23
N ILE A 115 -26.78 0.59 2.36
CA ILE A 115 -27.58 1.10 1.24
C ILE A 115 -26.90 2.31 0.58
N GLU A 116 -26.39 3.25 1.38
CA GLU A 116 -25.62 4.38 0.84
C GLU A 116 -24.37 3.91 0.11
N PHE A 117 -23.71 2.88 0.62
CA PHE A 117 -22.55 2.28 -0.04
C PHE A 117 -22.91 1.65 -1.39
N GLU A 118 -24.04 0.94 -1.50
CA GLU A 118 -24.53 0.40 -2.76
C GLU A 118 -24.80 1.52 -3.78
N HIS A 119 -25.51 2.57 -3.38
CA HIS A 119 -25.76 3.72 -4.26
C HIS A 119 -24.48 4.45 -4.65
N TYR A 120 -23.52 4.58 -3.73
CA TYR A 120 -22.21 5.13 -4.03
C TYR A 120 -21.48 4.31 -5.09
N LEU A 121 -21.47 2.98 -4.94
CA LEU A 121 -20.88 2.07 -5.92
C LEU A 121 -21.58 2.15 -7.28
N GLN A 122 -22.90 2.35 -7.31
CA GLN A 122 -23.62 2.56 -8.56
C GLN A 122 -23.06 3.77 -9.33
N VAL A 123 -22.89 4.92 -8.66
CA VAL A 123 -22.33 6.13 -9.28
C VAL A 123 -20.87 5.92 -9.70
N LEU A 124 -20.06 5.34 -8.81
CA LEU A 124 -18.63 5.09 -9.06
C LEU A 124 -18.43 4.18 -10.28
N LEU A 125 -19.14 3.05 -10.34
CA LEU A 125 -19.05 2.11 -11.45
C LEU A 125 -19.62 2.71 -12.74
N SER A 126 -20.66 3.54 -12.65
CA SER A 126 -21.20 4.25 -13.82
C SER A 126 -20.17 5.18 -14.44
N HIS A 127 -19.42 5.91 -13.60
CA HIS A 127 -18.31 6.76 -14.06
C HIS A 127 -17.17 5.96 -14.71
N ARG A 128 -16.99 4.70 -14.31
CA ARG A 128 -16.03 3.77 -14.91
C ARG A 128 -16.52 3.14 -16.21
N GLY A 129 -17.66 3.59 -16.75
CA GLY A 129 -18.19 3.17 -18.05
C GLY A 129 -19.13 1.97 -18.01
N TYR A 130 -19.62 1.57 -16.84
CA TYR A 130 -20.61 0.50 -16.70
C TYR A 130 -22.04 1.06 -16.68
N SER A 131 -23.00 0.33 -17.24
CA SER A 131 -24.42 0.55 -16.96
C SER A 131 -24.80 -0.22 -15.70
N VAL A 132 -25.17 0.47 -14.62
CA VAL A 132 -25.33 -0.12 -13.30
C VAL A 132 -26.74 0.06 -12.74
N ARG A 133 -27.30 -1.02 -12.20
CA ARG A 133 -28.59 -1.01 -11.50
C ARG A 133 -28.46 -1.73 -10.16
N VAL A 134 -28.96 -1.09 -9.10
CA VAL A 134 -29.11 -1.68 -7.76
C VAL A 134 -30.30 -2.65 -7.77
N THR A 135 -30.14 -3.82 -7.15
CA THR A 135 -31.21 -4.81 -7.00
C THR A 135 -32.11 -4.44 -5.81
N LYS A 136 -33.21 -5.20 -5.60
CA LYS A 136 -34.08 -4.93 -4.46
C LYS A 136 -33.50 -5.61 -3.22
N ALA A 137 -33.44 -4.89 -2.10
CA ALA A 137 -32.90 -5.34 -0.80
C ALA A 137 -33.56 -6.58 -0.15
N SER A 138 -34.50 -7.26 -0.82
CA SER A 138 -35.14 -8.47 -0.30
C SER A 138 -35.28 -9.51 -1.42
N GLY A 139 -34.73 -10.71 -1.19
CA GLY A 139 -34.83 -11.85 -2.11
C GLY A 139 -33.83 -11.82 -3.28
N ASP A 140 -32.84 -10.94 -3.20
CA ASP A 140 -31.81 -10.62 -4.18
C ASP A 140 -30.72 -11.70 -4.35
N LEU A 141 -30.79 -12.80 -3.60
CA LEU A 141 -29.86 -13.93 -3.66
C LEU A 141 -28.39 -13.51 -3.42
N GLY A 142 -28.18 -12.41 -2.69
CA GLY A 142 -26.85 -11.85 -2.40
C GLY A 142 -26.19 -11.13 -3.58
N VAL A 143 -26.98 -10.53 -4.46
CA VAL A 143 -26.45 -9.61 -5.48
C VAL A 143 -27.06 -8.25 -5.24
N ASP A 144 -26.24 -7.26 -4.88
CA ASP A 144 -26.72 -5.91 -4.55
C ASP A 144 -26.70 -5.00 -5.80
N LEU A 145 -25.77 -5.23 -6.74
CA LEU A 145 -25.72 -4.49 -8.00
C LEU A 145 -25.51 -5.41 -9.20
N ILE A 146 -26.05 -4.99 -10.34
CA ILE A 146 -25.78 -5.56 -11.64
C ILE A 146 -25.10 -4.48 -12.48
N ALA A 147 -23.89 -4.73 -12.93
CA ALA A 147 -23.16 -3.84 -13.82
C ALA A 147 -22.96 -4.50 -15.19
N THR A 148 -23.22 -3.77 -16.26
CA THR A 148 -23.03 -4.23 -17.65
C THR A 148 -22.03 -3.31 -18.33
N GLY A 149 -20.98 -3.85 -18.92
CA GLY A 149 -19.98 -3.08 -19.64
C GLY A 149 -19.35 -3.92 -20.74
N ASN A 150 -19.28 -3.37 -21.95
CA ASN A 150 -18.84 -4.11 -23.15
C ASN A 150 -19.64 -5.42 -23.31
N ASN A 151 -18.96 -6.57 -23.26
CA ASN A 151 -19.55 -7.91 -23.37
C ASN A 151 -19.72 -8.62 -22.02
N ASP A 152 -19.43 -7.93 -20.92
CA ASP A 152 -19.48 -8.52 -19.58
C ASP A 152 -20.65 -7.97 -18.77
N LYS A 153 -21.31 -8.87 -18.06
CA LYS A 153 -22.38 -8.58 -17.12
C LYS A 153 -22.02 -9.17 -15.77
N PHE A 154 -21.84 -8.29 -14.79
CA PHE A 154 -21.35 -8.59 -13.47
C PHE A 154 -22.49 -8.70 -12.47
N ALA A 155 -22.53 -9.79 -11.70
CA ALA A 155 -23.24 -9.87 -10.43
C ALA A 155 -22.31 -9.35 -9.33
N ILE A 156 -22.71 -8.25 -8.68
CA ILE A 156 -21.88 -7.55 -7.70
C ILE A 156 -22.50 -7.67 -6.32
N GLN A 157 -21.72 -8.15 -5.35
CA GLN A 157 -22.03 -8.06 -3.93
C GLN A 157 -21.18 -6.96 -3.29
N ALA A 158 -21.83 -6.00 -2.64
CA ALA A 158 -21.24 -4.92 -1.89
C ALA A 158 -21.27 -5.25 -0.39
N LYS A 159 -20.11 -5.31 0.27
CA LYS A 159 -20.01 -5.51 1.72
C LYS A 159 -19.29 -4.34 2.38
N ARG A 160 -20.04 -3.45 3.04
CA ARG A 160 -19.48 -2.47 3.98
C ARG A 160 -19.45 -3.06 5.39
N TYR A 161 -18.29 -3.53 5.85
CA TYR A 161 -18.12 -4.22 7.14
C TYR A 161 -16.90 -3.73 7.91
N ASP A 162 -16.95 -3.87 9.24
CA ASP A 162 -15.85 -3.52 10.15
C ASP A 162 -14.83 -4.66 10.29
N SER A 163 -15.14 -5.83 9.71
CA SER A 163 -14.29 -7.03 9.73
C SER A 163 -14.04 -7.57 8.33
N LYS A 164 -13.07 -8.49 8.22
CA LYS A 164 -12.70 -9.10 6.94
C LYS A 164 -13.87 -9.87 6.34
N VAL A 165 -14.03 -9.74 5.02
CA VAL A 165 -15.09 -10.40 4.27
C VAL A 165 -14.77 -11.89 4.10
N SER A 166 -15.72 -12.74 4.49
CA SER A 166 -15.60 -14.19 4.45
C SER A 166 -15.93 -14.76 3.06
N ARG A 167 -15.72 -16.07 2.89
CA ARG A 167 -16.00 -16.76 1.62
C ARG A 167 -17.49 -16.74 1.22
N SER A 168 -18.41 -16.46 2.16
CA SER A 168 -19.84 -16.48 1.86
C SER A 168 -20.21 -15.42 0.83
N ALA A 169 -19.67 -14.20 0.96
CA ALA A 169 -19.92 -13.12 0.00
C ALA A 169 -19.52 -13.48 -1.44
N ILE A 170 -18.47 -14.30 -1.61
CA ILE A 170 -18.04 -14.79 -2.92
C ILE A 170 -19.03 -15.86 -3.42
N SER A 171 -19.46 -16.75 -2.52
CA SER A 171 -20.42 -17.81 -2.85
C SER A 171 -21.75 -17.20 -3.30
N ASP A 172 -22.20 -16.16 -2.61
CA ASP A 172 -23.45 -15.44 -2.88
C ASP A 172 -23.37 -14.72 -4.25
N ALA A 173 -22.32 -13.95 -4.51
CA ALA A 173 -22.11 -13.28 -5.79
C ALA A 173 -22.03 -14.26 -6.97
N VAL A 174 -21.34 -15.39 -6.80
CA VAL A 174 -21.20 -16.45 -7.82
C VAL A 174 -22.53 -17.16 -8.06
N ALA A 175 -23.27 -17.50 -7.01
CA ALA A 175 -24.59 -18.13 -7.11
C ALA A 175 -25.60 -17.20 -7.80
N GLY A 176 -25.52 -15.91 -7.50
CA GLY A 176 -26.37 -14.86 -8.09
C GLY A 176 -26.11 -14.58 -9.57
N MET A 177 -25.03 -15.10 -10.17
CA MET A 177 -24.76 -14.88 -11.59
C MET A 177 -25.88 -15.43 -12.50
N ARG A 178 -26.27 -16.69 -12.30
CA ARG A 178 -27.23 -17.38 -13.19
C ARG A 178 -28.62 -16.74 -13.16
N PRO A 179 -29.24 -16.47 -11.99
CA PRO A 179 -30.56 -15.83 -11.93
C PRO A 179 -30.65 -14.50 -12.68
N TYR A 180 -29.56 -13.73 -12.69
CA TYR A 180 -29.50 -12.43 -13.35
C TYR A 180 -28.88 -12.46 -14.75
N GLY A 181 -28.51 -13.63 -15.27
CA GLY A 181 -27.86 -13.80 -16.57
C GLY A 181 -26.48 -13.12 -16.66
N CYS A 182 -25.80 -12.97 -15.53
CA CYS A 182 -24.44 -12.45 -15.45
C CYS A 182 -23.43 -13.53 -15.81
N ASN A 183 -22.34 -13.14 -16.46
CA ASN A 183 -21.24 -14.04 -16.84
C ASN A 183 -20.00 -13.87 -15.94
N ARG A 184 -19.98 -12.85 -15.08
CA ARG A 184 -18.91 -12.58 -14.12
C ARG A 184 -19.47 -12.23 -12.75
N ALA A 185 -18.69 -12.51 -11.71
CA ALA A 185 -18.99 -12.13 -10.34
C ALA A 185 -17.94 -11.12 -9.85
N MET A 186 -18.35 -10.20 -8.99
CA MET A 186 -17.48 -9.24 -8.34
C MET A 186 -17.94 -9.03 -6.90
N VAL A 187 -16.99 -8.94 -5.95
CA VAL A 187 -17.28 -8.54 -4.58
C VAL A 187 -16.49 -7.27 -4.28
N ILE A 188 -17.19 -6.24 -3.81
CA ILE A 188 -16.61 -4.95 -3.46
C ILE A 188 -16.78 -4.71 -1.96
N THR A 189 -15.72 -4.29 -1.28
CA THR A 189 -15.75 -4.02 0.15
C THR A 189 -14.86 -2.86 0.55
N ASN A 190 -15.21 -2.19 1.65
CA ASN A 190 -14.36 -1.22 2.34
C ASN A 190 -13.24 -1.90 3.16
N ASN A 191 -13.22 -3.23 3.26
CA ASN A 191 -12.29 -3.99 4.07
C ASN A 191 -11.43 -4.95 3.21
N TYR A 192 -10.83 -5.95 3.84
CA TYR A 192 -10.03 -6.98 3.18
C TYR A 192 -10.73 -8.33 3.23
N PHE A 193 -10.35 -9.22 2.33
CA PHE A 193 -10.87 -10.58 2.27
C PHE A 193 -10.11 -11.54 3.19
N THR A 194 -10.78 -12.60 3.65
CA THR A 194 -10.08 -13.72 4.32
C THR A 194 -9.27 -14.54 3.30
N PRO A 195 -8.22 -15.27 3.72
CA PRO A 195 -7.46 -16.14 2.81
C PRO A 195 -8.35 -17.16 2.08
N ASP A 196 -9.38 -17.69 2.74
CA ASP A 196 -10.31 -18.64 2.13
C ASP A 196 -11.25 -17.98 1.11
N ALA A 197 -11.64 -16.72 1.34
CA ALA A 197 -12.38 -15.93 0.36
C ALA A 197 -11.56 -15.70 -0.91
N VAL A 198 -10.27 -15.37 -0.75
CA VAL A 198 -9.35 -15.20 -1.88
C VAL A 198 -9.17 -16.50 -2.67
N LYS A 199 -8.97 -17.63 -1.98
CA LYS A 199 -8.87 -18.95 -2.63
C LYS A 199 -10.13 -19.30 -3.44
N LEU A 200 -11.31 -19.05 -2.88
CA LEU A 200 -12.58 -19.31 -3.57
C LEU A 200 -12.78 -18.38 -4.77
N ALA A 201 -12.40 -17.11 -4.63
CA ALA A 201 -12.48 -16.16 -5.74
C ALA A 201 -11.58 -16.59 -6.92
N GLN A 202 -10.37 -17.08 -6.64
CA GLN A 202 -9.46 -17.59 -7.65
C GLN A 202 -10.03 -18.81 -8.39
N SER A 203 -10.67 -19.75 -7.68
CA SER A 203 -11.24 -20.94 -8.34
C SER A 203 -12.53 -20.65 -9.13
N THR A 204 -13.27 -19.61 -8.75
CA THR A 204 -14.54 -19.22 -9.40
C THR A 204 -14.39 -18.12 -10.43
N GLY A 205 -13.22 -17.47 -10.51
CA GLY A 205 -13.01 -16.28 -11.34
C GLY A 205 -13.73 -15.03 -10.83
N CYS A 206 -14.16 -15.01 -9.55
CA CYS A 206 -14.79 -13.86 -8.94
C CYS A 206 -13.76 -12.74 -8.74
N ILE A 207 -14.09 -11.52 -9.17
CA ILE A 207 -13.23 -10.35 -9.00
C ILE A 207 -13.36 -9.83 -7.57
N LEU A 208 -12.24 -9.52 -6.93
CA LEU A 208 -12.20 -8.97 -5.58
C LEU A 208 -11.71 -7.53 -5.60
N ILE A 209 -12.54 -6.62 -5.11
CA ILE A 209 -12.21 -5.20 -4.92
C ILE A 209 -12.15 -4.93 -3.43
N ASP A 210 -10.92 -4.87 -2.91
CA ASP A 210 -10.64 -4.62 -1.50
C ASP A 210 -10.49 -3.12 -1.20
N ARG A 211 -10.21 -2.80 0.05
CA ARG A 211 -10.01 -1.43 0.55
C ARG A 211 -9.04 -0.62 -0.29
N ASP A 212 -7.87 -1.16 -0.60
CA ASP A 212 -6.84 -0.43 -1.34
C ASP A 212 -7.25 -0.19 -2.80
N THR A 213 -7.87 -1.19 -3.43
CA THR A 213 -8.36 -1.11 -4.80
C THR A 213 -9.52 -0.11 -4.91
N LEU A 214 -10.47 -0.18 -3.98
CA LEU A 214 -11.59 0.75 -3.90
C LEU A 214 -11.10 2.18 -3.65
N ALA A 215 -10.14 2.39 -2.75
CA ALA A 215 -9.56 3.71 -2.51
C ALA A 215 -8.92 4.30 -3.78
N ASN A 216 -8.24 3.48 -4.59
CA ASN A 216 -7.71 3.94 -5.88
C ASN A 216 -8.83 4.38 -6.83
N TRP A 217 -9.91 3.60 -6.92
CA TRP A 217 -11.06 3.96 -7.77
C TRP A 217 -11.71 5.28 -7.33
N ILE A 218 -11.82 5.51 -6.02
CA ILE A 218 -12.35 6.76 -5.46
C ILE A 218 -11.45 7.94 -5.81
N ILE A 219 -10.14 7.80 -5.68
CA ILE A 219 -9.18 8.85 -6.02
C ILE A 219 -9.24 9.15 -7.52
N GLU A 220 -9.27 8.13 -8.37
CA GLU A 220 -9.44 8.30 -9.82
C GLU A 220 -10.75 9.05 -10.14
N PHE A 221 -11.85 8.71 -9.48
CA PHE A 221 -13.14 9.38 -9.64
C PHE A 221 -13.08 10.86 -9.24
N GLN A 222 -12.38 11.21 -8.17
CA GLN A 222 -12.25 12.59 -7.68
C GLN A 222 -11.26 13.45 -8.46
N THR A 223 -10.26 12.83 -9.09
CA THR A 223 -9.17 13.53 -9.79
C THR A 223 -9.44 13.78 -11.26
N GLN A 224 -10.48 13.16 -11.84
CA GLN A 224 -10.86 13.46 -13.21
C GLN A 224 -11.53 14.85 -13.29
N PRO A 225 -11.00 15.78 -14.11
CA PRO A 225 -11.66 17.06 -14.35
C PRO A 225 -13.05 16.80 -14.94
N GLN A 226 -14.07 17.44 -14.38
CA GLN A 226 -15.44 17.39 -14.88
C GLN A 226 -15.46 17.75 -16.37
N GLN A 227 -15.51 16.77 -17.26
CA GLN A 227 -15.71 16.99 -18.70
C GLN A 227 -17.19 17.17 -19.09
N ASN A 228 -18.11 17.31 -18.14
CA ASN A 228 -19.55 17.42 -18.40
C ASN A 228 -20.16 18.74 -17.87
N SER A 229 -19.63 19.87 -18.33
CA SER A 229 -20.30 21.17 -18.25
C SER A 229 -20.47 21.80 -19.63
N GLN A 230 -20.84 21.00 -20.64
CA GLN A 230 -21.39 21.49 -21.91
C GLN A 230 -22.35 20.42 -22.49
N ALA A 231 -23.64 20.56 -22.16
CA ALA A 231 -24.78 20.13 -22.98
C ALA A 231 -26.01 20.91 -22.51
#